data_AF-A0A8C8AGF0-F1
#
_entry.id   AF-A0A8C8AGF0-F1
#
_cell.length_a   1.000
_cell.length_b   1.000
_cell.length_c   1.000
_cell.angle_alpha   90.00
_cell.angle_beta   90.00
_cell.angle_gamma   90.00
#
_symmetry.space_group_name_H-M   'P 1'
#
loop_
_entity.id
_entity.type
_entity.pdbx_description
1 polymer ?
#
loop_
_entity_poly.entity_id
_entity_poly.type
_entity_poly.pdbx_seq_one_letter_code
_entity_poly.pdbx_strand_id
1 'polypeptide(L)' 'MEAVTEGSWASLPLALSAGVLQALRELGFARMTPVQVRGHLLPP' A
#
# COMPACT_ATOMS: atom_id res chain seq x y z
N MET A 1 10.11 5.99 -13.06
CA MET A 1 9.42 4.89 -12.37
C MET A 1 9.01 5.46 -11.02
N GLU A 2 7.77 5.91 -10.90
CA GLU A 2 7.31 6.52 -9.65
C GLU A 2 7.26 5.43 -8.58
N ALA A 3 7.97 5.65 -7.48
CA ALA A 3 8.04 4.71 -6.38
C ALA A 3 6.63 4.48 -5.84
N VAL A 4 6.07 3.30 -6.11
CA VAL A 4 4.79 2.86 -5.56
C VAL A 4 4.99 2.62 -4.07
N THR A 5 4.83 3.70 -3.30
CA THR A 5 4.62 3.76 -1.86
C THR A 5 5.45 2.78 -1.02
N GLU A 6 6.77 3.00 -0.96
CA GLU A 6 7.50 2.72 0.28
C GLU A 6 7.06 3.77 1.31
N GLY A 7 5.97 3.49 2.02
CA GLY A 7 5.33 4.46 2.90
C GLY A 7 4.67 3.83 4.11
N SER A 8 4.64 4.58 5.21
CA SER A 8 3.80 4.25 6.37
C SER A 8 2.33 4.24 5.96
N TRP A 9 1.50 3.41 6.60
CA TRP A 9 0.04 3.41 6.41
C TRP A 9 -0.62 4.79 6.61
N ALA A 10 0.04 5.68 7.36
CA ALA A 10 -0.35 7.07 7.56
C ALA A 10 -0.05 8.01 6.36
N SER A 11 0.78 7.57 5.41
CA SER A 11 1.17 8.34 4.22
C SER A 11 0.20 8.16 3.05
N LEU A 12 -0.87 7.38 3.22
CA LEU A 12 -1.89 7.25 2.18
C LEU A 12 -2.59 8.60 1.96
N PRO A 13 -2.92 8.93 0.69
CA PRO A 13 -3.72 10.11 0.38
C PRO A 13 -5.16 10.02 0.92
N LEU A 14 -5.55 8.85 1.44
CA LEU A 14 -6.81 8.62 2.13
C LEU A 14 -6.53 8.23 3.60
N ALA A 15 -7.27 8.83 4.52
CA ALA A 15 -7.16 8.51 5.93
C ALA A 15 -7.75 7.11 6.20
N LEU A 16 -6.95 6.23 6.80
CA LEU A 16 -7.43 4.96 7.31
C LEU A 16 -8.07 5.16 8.68
N SER A 17 -9.11 4.36 8.97
CA SER A 17 -9.69 4.35 10.31
C SER A 17 -8.70 3.79 11.34
N ALA A 18 -8.84 4.23 12.59
CA ALA A 18 -7.97 3.78 13.67
C ALA A 18 -8.00 2.24 13.84
N GLY A 19 -9.15 1.61 13.64
CA GLY A 19 -9.31 0.15 13.70
C GLY A 19 -8.54 -0.59 12.59
N VAL A 20 -8.51 -0.03 11.37
CA VAL A 20 -7.73 -0.60 10.27
C VAL A 20 -6.23 -0.51 10.56
N LEU A 21 -5.76 0.64 11.05
CA LEU A 21 -4.36 0.81 11.43
C LEU A 21 -3.96 -0.14 12.58
N GLN A 22 -4.85 -0.40 13.53
CA GLN A 22 -4.62 -1.37 14.61
C GLN A 22 -4.48 -2.79 14.05
N ALA A 23 -5.44 -3.22 13.23
CA ALA A 23 -5.41 -4.55 12.62
C ALA A 23 -4.14 -4.78 11.78
N LEU A 24 -3.70 -3.77 11.01
CA LEU A 24 -2.47 -3.86 10.22
C LEU A 24 -1.22 -4.05 11.10
N ARG A 25 -1.16 -3.39 12.27
CA ARG A 25 -0.08 -3.59 13.25
C ARG A 25 -0.11 -4.99 13.86
N GLU A 26 -1.30 -5.46 14.28
CA GLU A 26 -1.48 -6.77 14.89
C GLU A 26 -1.14 -7.92 13.94
N LEU A 27 -1.43 -7.74 12.65
CA LEU A 27 -1.08 -8.69 11.60
C LEU A 27 0.38 -8.59 11.13
N GLY A 28 1.17 -7.65 11.67
CA GLY A 28 2.58 -7.47 11.31
C GLY A 28 2.82 -6.75 9.98
N PHE A 29 1.78 -6.15 9.37
CA PHE A 29 1.92 -5.29 8.20
C PHE A 29 2.45 -3.92 8.61
N ALA A 30 3.73 -3.84 8.97
CA ALA A 30 4.36 -2.60 9.43
C ALA A 30 4.56 -1.56 8.31
N ARG A 31 4.61 -2.00 7.05
CA ARG A 31 4.83 -1.15 5.87
C ARG A 31 3.92 -1.59 4.73
N MET A 32 3.56 -0.66 3.86
CA MET A 32 2.99 -1.01 2.56
C MET A 32 4.06 -1.66 1.70
N THR A 33 3.71 -2.78 1.06
CA THR A 33 4.50 -3.34 -0.02
C THR A 33 4.09 -2.66 -1.33
N PRO A 34 5.04 -2.29 -2.21
CA PRO A 34 4.70 -1.78 -3.54
C PRO A 34 3.78 -2.77 -4.24
N VAL A 35 2.57 -2.34 -4.60
CA VAL A 35 1.74 -3.12 -5.52
C VAL A 35 2.35 -2.94 -6.91
N GLN A 36 3.11 -3.93 -7.37
CA GLN A 36 3.48 -4.01 -8.79
C GLN A 36 2.22 -4.39 -9.58
N VAL A 37 1.35 -3.42 -9.86
CA VAL A 37 0.30 -3.60 -10.87
C VAL A 37 1.01 -3.66 -12.22
N ARG A 38 1.44 -4.87 -12.62
CA ARG A 38 1.99 -5.13 -13.94
C ARG A 38 0.84 -5.05 -14.94
N GLY A 39 0.50 -3.83 -15.35
CA GLY A 39 -0.35 -3.58 -16.50
C GLY A 39 0.41 -3.97 -17.77
N HIS A 40 0.44 -5.26 -18.10
CA HIS A 40 0.82 -5.70 -19.43
C HIS A 40 -0.43 -6.19 -20.18
N LEU A 41 -1.27 -5.24 -20.57
CA LEU A 41 -2.05 -5.40 -21.78
C LEU A 41 -1.09 -5.10 -22.94
N LEU A 42 -0.41 -6.13 -23.44
CA LEU A 42 0.19 -6.08 -24.77
C LEU A 42 -0.97 -5.95 -25.79
N PRO A 43 -0.98 -4.93 -26.66
CA PRO A 43 -1.65 -5.10 -27.95
C PRO A 43 -0.84 -6.08 -28.83
N PRO A 44 -1.51 -6.83 -29.73
CA PRO A 44 -0.85 -7.73 -30.68
C PRO A 44 0.05 -6.97 -31.68
#